data_AF-A0A6I3LF62-F1
#
_entry.id   AF-A0A6I3LF62-F1
#
_cell.length_a   1.000
_cell.length_b   1.000
_cell.length_c   1.000
_cell.angle_alpha   90.00
_cell.angle_beta   90.00
_cell.angle_gamma   90.00
#
_symmetry.space_group_name_H-M   'P 1'
#
loop_
_entity.id
_entity.type
_entity.pdbx_description
1 polymer ?
#
loop_
_entity_poly.entity_id
_entity_poly.type
_entity_poly.pdbx_seq_one_letter_code
_entity_poly.pdbx_strand_id
1 'polypeptide(L)'
;NMPKFEKRESQQIMMKEIYTALRDSRFSLIEAGTGTGKTLAYLLPSIYFATKKEEPVIISTHTVQLQQQILEKEIPLLQKIM
;
A
#
# COMPACT_ATOMS: atom_id res chain seq x y z
N ASN A 1 17.95 -6.79 -5.44
CA ASN A 1 17.65 -6.64 -6.88
C ASN A 1 16.35 -7.37 -7.22
N MET A 2 15.28 -6.64 -7.55
CA MET A 2 14.04 -7.23 -8.08
C MET A 2 14.10 -7.18 -9.62
N PRO A 3 14.47 -8.27 -10.31
CA PRO A 3 14.81 -8.27 -11.74
C PRO A 3 13.63 -7.97 -12.71
N LYS A 4 12.45 -7.60 -12.19
CA LYS A 4 11.26 -7.18 -12.96
C LYS A 4 10.53 -5.97 -12.33
N PHE A 5 11.19 -5.22 -11.46
CA PHE A 5 10.57 -4.02 -10.89
C PHE A 5 10.44 -2.94 -11.97
N GLU A 6 9.19 -2.61 -12.31
CA GLU A 6 8.86 -1.55 -13.24
C GLU A 6 8.29 -0.37 -12.44
N LYS A 7 8.92 0.80 -12.57
CA LYS A 7 8.43 2.03 -11.97
C LYS A 7 7.15 2.45 -12.70
N ARG A 8 6.04 2.58 -11.97
CA ARG A 8 4.76 3.07 -12.50
C ARG A 8 4.40 4.38 -11.81
N GLU A 9 4.20 5.43 -12.59
CA GLU A 9 3.88 6.78 -12.08
C GLU A 9 2.61 6.77 -11.23
N SER A 10 1.59 6.03 -11.65
CA SER A 10 0.32 5.88 -10.92
C SER A 10 0.50 5.34 -9.50
N GLN A 11 1.48 4.45 -9.27
CA GLN A 11 1.81 3.97 -7.92
C GLN A 11 2.37 5.09 -7.06
N GLN A 12 3.23 5.95 -7.62
CA GLN A 12 3.82 7.07 -6.87
C GLN A 12 2.78 8.12 -6.51
N ILE A 13 1.88 8.44 -7.45
CA ILE A 13 0.76 9.37 -7.22
C ILE A 13 -0.14 8.84 -6.10
N MET A 14 -0.54 7.57 -6.19
CA MET A 14 -1.37 6.92 -5.18
C MET A 14 -0.69 6.89 -3.81
N MET A 15 0.60 6.53 -3.75
CA MET A 15 1.36 6.51 -2.49
C MET A 15 1.40 7.88 -1.81
N LYS A 16 1.67 8.94 -2.59
CA LYS A 16 1.73 10.31 -2.08
C LYS A 16 0.37 10.78 -1.56
N GLU A 17 -0.69 10.47 -2.30
CA GLU A 17 -2.06 10.83 -1.92
C GLU A 17 -2.48 10.12 -0.63
N ILE A 18 -2.23 8.81 -0.51
CA ILE A 18 -2.53 8.04 0.70
C ILE A 18 -1.76 8.56 1.90
N TYR A 19 -0.45 8.79 1.77
CA TYR A 19 0.35 9.32 2.88
C TYR A 19 -0.15 10.70 3.34
N THR A 20 -0.48 11.57 2.38
CA THR A 20 -1.03 12.91 2.69
C THR A 20 -2.38 12.80 3.39
N ALA A 21 -3.25 11.89 2.94
CA ALA A 21 -4.56 11.67 3.54
C ALA A 21 -4.46 11.16 4.99
N LEU A 22 -3.59 10.18 5.24
CA LEU A 22 -3.30 9.67 6.58
C LEU A 22 -2.72 10.77 7.49
N ARG A 23 -1.70 11.49 7.01
CA ARG A 23 -1.04 12.57 7.77
C ARG A 23 -2.01 13.70 8.15
N ASP A 24 -2.86 14.10 7.22
CA ASP A 24 -3.76 15.25 7.40
C ASP A 24 -5.13 14.83 7.96
N SER A 25 -5.31 13.55 8.31
CA SER A 25 -6.57 13.00 8.83
C SER A 25 -7.78 13.32 7.94
N ARG A 26 -7.60 13.19 6.62
CA ARG A 26 -8.66 13.47 5.62
C ARG A 26 -9.01 12.22 4.81
N PHE A 27 -10.22 12.22 4.26
CA PHE A 27 -10.61 11.20 3.29
C PHE A 27 -9.93 11.42 1.93
N SER A 28 -9.65 10.33 1.22
CA SER A 28 -9.20 10.32 -0.16
C SER A 28 -9.89 9.19 -0.92
N LEU A 29 -10.26 9.45 -2.16
CA LEU A 29 -10.88 8.48 -3.06
C LEU A 29 -9.95 8.32 -4.28
N ILE A 30 -9.51 7.11 -4.52
CA ILE A 30 -8.55 6.79 -5.58
C ILE A 30 -9.13 5.67 -6.43
N GLU A 31 -9.37 5.96 -7.70
CA GLU A 31 -9.64 4.92 -8.69
C GLU A 31 -8.31 4.43 -9.28
N ALA A 32 -8.11 3.12 -9.28
CA ALA A 32 -6.98 2.51 -9.96
C ALA A 32 -7.50 1.37 -10.81
N GLY A 33 -6.95 1.19 -12.02
CA GLY A 33 -7.26 0.05 -12.90
C GLY A 33 -6.62 -1.26 -12.41
N THR A 34 -7.17 -2.43 -12.76
CA THR A 34 -6.62 -3.75 -12.38
C THR A 34 -5.17 -3.94 -12.87
N GLY A 35 -4.37 -4.76 -12.18
CA GLY A 35 -2.99 -5.05 -12.60
C GLY A 35 -1.95 -3.93 -12.38
N THR A 36 -2.35 -2.77 -11.87
CA THR A 36 -1.46 -1.60 -11.65
C THR A 36 -0.52 -1.72 -10.45
N GLY A 37 -0.58 -2.82 -9.68
CA GLY A 37 0.20 -2.99 -8.45
C GLY A 37 -0.28 -2.13 -7.29
N LYS A 38 -1.60 -1.90 -7.18
CA LYS A 38 -2.24 -1.12 -6.11
C LYS A 38 -1.82 -1.55 -4.70
N THR A 39 -1.62 -2.86 -4.50
CA THR A 39 -1.33 -3.40 -3.18
C THR A 39 -0.08 -2.80 -2.57
N LEU A 40 1.00 -2.73 -3.35
CA LEU A 40 2.21 -2.03 -2.94
C LEU A 40 1.95 -0.54 -2.69
N ALA A 41 1.15 0.09 -3.57
CA ALA A 41 0.88 1.52 -3.54
C ALA A 41 0.10 1.98 -2.29
N TYR A 42 -0.76 1.13 -1.70
CA TYR A 42 -1.39 1.45 -0.42
C TYR A 42 -0.64 0.89 0.79
N LEU A 43 0.01 -0.28 0.69
CA LEU A 43 0.68 -0.90 1.85
C LEU A 43 1.92 -0.12 2.28
N LEU A 44 2.80 0.23 1.34
CA LEU A 44 4.07 0.88 1.65
C LEU A 44 3.91 2.21 2.42
N PRO A 45 3.10 3.20 1.96
CA PRO A 45 2.89 4.44 2.70
C PRO A 45 2.14 4.21 4.02
N SER A 46 1.25 3.22 4.08
CA SER A 46 0.50 2.89 5.31
C SER A 46 1.40 2.32 6.39
N ILE A 47 2.29 1.38 6.05
CA ILE A 47 3.27 0.82 6.97
C ILE A 47 4.24 1.92 7.43
N TYR A 48 4.73 2.74 6.49
CA TYR A 48 5.61 3.86 6.84
C TYR A 48 4.93 4.84 7.82
N PHE A 49 3.68 5.21 7.55
CA PHE A 49 2.90 6.06 8.45
C PHE A 49 2.72 5.40 9.83
N ALA A 50 2.27 4.15 9.86
CA ALA A 50 2.01 3.41 11.10
C ALA A 50 3.26 3.32 11.99
N THR A 51 4.41 2.99 11.39
CA THR A 51 5.68 2.91 12.11
C THR A 51 6.18 4.27 12.58
N LYS A 52 5.97 5.34 11.80
CA LYS A 52 6.41 6.70 12.18
C LYS A 52 5.53 7.35 13.24
N LYS A 53 4.25 6.98 13.30
CA LYS A 53 3.26 7.54 14.23
C LYS A 53 2.99 6.65 15.43
N GLU A 54 3.52 5.42 15.43
CA GLU A 54 3.20 4.39 16.43
C GLU A 54 1.69 4.14 16.54
N GLU A 55 0.99 4.24 15.41
CA GLU A 55 -0.46 4.13 15.30
C GLU A 55 -0.84 3.05 14.28
N PRO A 56 -1.77 2.13 14.60
CA PRO A 56 -2.16 1.08 13.68
C PRO A 56 -2.95 1.63 12.48
N VAL A 57 -2.65 1.11 11.29
CA VAL A 57 -3.48 1.33 10.09
C VAL A 57 -4.29 0.08 9.80
N ILE A 58 -5.60 0.25 9.61
CA ILE A 58 -6.52 -0.84 9.25
C ILE A 58 -6.74 -0.85 7.74
N ILE A 59 -6.58 -2.02 7.13
CA ILE A 59 -6.85 -2.25 5.71
C ILE A 59 -8.03 -3.20 5.59
N SER A 60 -9.09 -2.73 4.92
CA SER A 60 -10.28 -3.53 4.61
C SER A 60 -10.31 -3.88 3.13
N THR A 61 -10.73 -5.10 2.79
CA THR A 61 -10.81 -5.59 1.41
C THR A 61 -11.98 -6.56 1.25
N HIS A 62 -12.38 -6.80 0.00
CA HIS A 62 -13.67 -7.40 -0.34
C HIS A 62 -13.80 -8.89 0.04
N THR A 63 -12.73 -9.68 0.00
CA THR A 63 -12.80 -11.13 0.22
C THR A 63 -11.68 -11.65 1.12
N VAL A 64 -11.93 -12.79 1.79
CA VAL A 64 -10.94 -13.50 2.62
C VAL A 64 -9.69 -13.89 1.81
N GLN A 65 -9.86 -14.29 0.54
CA GLN A 65 -8.74 -14.63 -0.33
C GLN A 65 -7.82 -13.42 -0.58
N LEU A 66 -8.37 -12.22 -0.74
CA LEU A 66 -7.59 -10.99 -0.87
C LEU A 66 -6.86 -10.64 0.43
N GLN A 67 -7.51 -10.85 1.58
CA GLN A 67 -6.87 -10.67 2.89
C GLN A 67 -5.69 -11.63 3.05
N GLN A 68 -5.87 -12.90 2.70
CA GLN A 68 -4.82 -13.90 2.78
C GLN A 68 -3.64 -13.58 1.86
N GLN A 69 -3.91 -13.12 0.63
CA GLN A 69 -2.85 -12.68 -0.28
C GLN A 69 -2.03 -11.53 0.34
N ILE A 70 -2.68 -10.54 0.97
CA ILE A 70 -1.98 -9.44 1.63
C ILE A 70 -1.07 -9.97 2.76
N LEU A 71 -1.60 -10.86 3.60
CA LEU A 71 -0.90 -11.38 4.78
C LEU A 71 0.24 -12.35 4.45
N GLU A 72 0.04 -13.29 3.53
CA GLU A 72 1.00 -14.37 3.26
C GLU A 72 2.02 -14.02 2.20
N LYS A 73 1.71 -13.06 1.33
CA LYS A 73 2.55 -12.76 0.16
C LYS A 73 3.04 -11.31 0.17
N GLU A 74 2.13 -10.35 0.25
CA GLU A 74 2.46 -8.94 -0.01
C GLU A 74 3.22 -8.33 1.18
N ILE A 75 2.77 -8.54 2.42
CA ILE A 75 3.49 -8.09 3.63
C ILE A 75 4.87 -8.76 3.74
N PRO A 76 5.01 -10.10 3.63
CA PRO A 76 6.33 -10.74 3.67
C PRO A 76 7.26 -10.30 2.54
N LEU A 77 6.73 -9.96 1.36
CA LEU A 77 7.53 -9.37 0.28
C LEU A 77 8.03 -7.98 0.67
N LEU A 78 7.17 -7.13 1.24
CA LEU A 78 7.52 -5.78 1.71
C LEU A 78 8.59 -5.81 2.79
N GLN A 79 8.47 -6.73 3.75
CA GLN A 79 9.47 -6.91 4.82
C GLN A 79 10.86 -7.30 4.31
N LYS A 80 10.97 -7.90 3.12
CA LYS A 80 12.27 -8.26 2.51
C LYS A 80 12.94 -7.11 1.78
N ILE A 81 12.20 -6.06 1.44
CA ILE A 81 12.69 -4.92 0.64
C ILE A 81 12.79 -3.62 1.44
N MET A 82 12.15 -3.56 2.60
CA MET A 82 12.29 -2.49 3.60
C MET A 82 13.43 -2.82 4.57
#